data_AF-A0A6N6PRD4-F1
#
_entry.id   AF-A0A6N6PRD4-F1
#
_cell.length_a   1.000
_cell.length_b   1.000
_cell.length_c   1.000
_cell.angle_alpha   90.00
_cell.angle_beta   90.00
_cell.angle_gamma   90.00
#
_symmetry.space_group_name_H-M   'P 1'
#
loop_
_entity.id
_entity.type
_entity.pdbx_description
1 polymer ?
#
loop_
_entity_poly.entity_id
_entity_poly.type
_entity_poly.pdbx_seq_one_letter_code
_entity_poly.pdbx_strand_id
1 'polypeptide(L)'
;MIKVVTTSLLLFALCSSYQPVQAQPAPTPSQAASNEAVRRQAQIIQLRQNLAEAKKIKAKGDATATAKKYEDAVTLSQGIAANIEVERAEAQAGHAAARLELARAAQKQNNLIEADAQVTRLLRGEPKNAEGLAFKAENDLRTANLRGKVPS
;
A
#
# COMPACT_ATOMS: atom_id res chain seq x y z
N MET A 1 22.43 -79.39 -1.40
CA MET A 1 21.77 -79.41 -0.08
C MET A 1 21.45 -77.97 0.31
N ILE A 2 20.19 -77.69 0.72
CA ILE A 2 19.64 -76.48 1.38
C ILE A 2 19.54 -75.21 0.49
N LYS A 3 18.39 -74.86 -0.12
CA LYS A 3 17.14 -74.21 0.36
C LYS A 3 17.24 -72.71 0.75
N VAL A 4 16.57 -71.90 -0.09
CA VAL A 4 15.61 -70.80 0.25
C VAL A 4 16.16 -69.38 0.52
N VAL A 5 15.78 -68.45 -0.38
CA VAL A 5 15.09 -67.14 -0.19
C VAL A 5 15.67 -66.23 0.91
N THR A 6 15.99 -64.94 0.72
CA THR A 6 15.04 -63.81 0.73
C THR A 6 15.86 -62.52 0.49
N THR A 7 15.71 -61.82 -0.63
CA THR A 7 15.06 -60.49 -0.72
C THR A 7 14.73 -59.82 0.62
N SER A 8 15.67 -59.07 1.20
CA SER A 8 15.40 -57.98 2.17
C SER A 8 16.73 -57.35 2.64
N LEU A 9 17.35 -56.49 1.83
CA LEU A 9 18.50 -55.67 2.27
C LEU A 9 18.32 -54.19 1.89
N LEU A 10 17.07 -53.71 1.87
CA LEU A 10 16.73 -52.33 1.48
C LEU A 10 15.66 -51.69 2.39
N LEU A 11 15.56 -52.12 3.66
CA LEU A 11 14.50 -51.63 4.57
C LEU A 11 15.00 -51.34 6.00
N PHE A 12 16.19 -50.76 6.17
CA PHE A 12 16.69 -50.35 7.50
C PHE A 12 17.40 -48.99 7.55
N ALA A 13 17.11 -48.09 6.60
CA ALA A 13 17.70 -46.74 6.57
C ALA A 13 16.65 -45.61 6.51
N LEU A 14 15.44 -45.85 7.02
CA LEU A 14 14.36 -44.86 7.11
C LEU A 14 13.74 -44.89 8.51
N CYS A 15 14.54 -44.62 9.54
CA CYS A 15 14.01 -44.28 10.85
C CYS A 15 14.89 -43.23 11.52
N SER A 16 14.23 -42.17 11.98
CA SER A 16 14.65 -41.27 13.06
C SER A 16 15.44 -40.02 12.71
N SER A 17 14.75 -39.07 12.07
CA SER A 17 14.89 -37.65 12.42
C SER A 17 13.53 -36.98 12.53
N TYR A 18 12.63 -37.57 13.33
CA TYR A 18 11.51 -36.81 13.91
C TYR A 18 12.11 -35.87 14.96
N GLN A 19 12.48 -34.65 14.56
CA GLN A 19 12.63 -33.59 15.54
C GLN A 19 11.24 -33.28 16.07
N PRO A 20 10.96 -33.41 17.38
CA PRO A 20 9.74 -32.86 17.93
C PRO A 20 9.79 -31.36 17.67
N VAL A 21 8.86 -30.84 16.86
CA VAL A 21 8.58 -29.40 16.80
C VAL A 21 8.14 -29.02 18.20
N GLN A 22 9.07 -28.54 19.01
CA GLN A 22 8.72 -27.91 20.27
C GLN A 22 7.97 -26.64 19.90
N ALA A 23 6.67 -26.62 20.17
CA ALA A 23 5.88 -25.41 20.09
C ALA A 23 6.57 -24.35 20.96
N GLN A 24 6.94 -23.21 20.36
CA GLN A 24 7.52 -22.12 21.14
C GLN A 24 6.50 -21.72 22.21
N PRO A 25 6.91 -21.61 23.50
CA PRO A 25 6.00 -21.17 24.54
C PRO A 25 5.42 -19.80 24.18
N ALA A 26 4.12 -19.62 24.41
CA ALA A 26 3.47 -18.34 24.16
C ALA A 26 4.20 -17.23 24.94
N PRO A 27 4.44 -16.05 24.32
CA PRO A 27 5.15 -14.97 24.97
C PRO A 27 4.43 -14.55 26.25
N THR A 28 5.19 -14.26 27.31
CA THR A 28 4.62 -13.68 28.53
C THR A 28 3.99 -12.32 28.23
N PRO A 29 3.04 -11.82 29.02
CA PRO A 29 2.45 -10.49 28.80
C PRO A 29 3.49 -9.37 28.65
N SER A 30 4.59 -9.44 29.40
CA SER A 30 5.71 -8.50 29.28
C SER A 30 6.47 -8.64 27.97
N GLN A 31 6.78 -9.87 27.53
CA GLN A 31 7.44 -10.11 26.23
C GLN A 31 6.55 -9.71 25.06
N ALA A 32 5.25 -10.00 25.13
CA ALA A 32 4.28 -9.58 24.12
C ALA A 32 4.23 -8.06 24.00
N ALA A 33 4.22 -7.33 25.12
CA ALA A 33 4.25 -5.87 25.14
C ALA A 33 5.55 -5.31 24.54
N SER A 34 6.72 -5.88 24.88
CA SER A 34 8.01 -5.46 24.30
C SER A 34 8.09 -5.70 22.80
N ASN A 35 7.68 -6.89 22.32
CA ASN A 35 7.68 -7.23 20.91
C ASN A 35 6.77 -6.30 20.10
N GLU A 36 5.61 -5.97 20.66
CA GLU A 36 4.66 -5.05 20.07
C GLU A 36 5.20 -3.62 20.00
N ALA A 37 5.87 -3.14 21.05
CA ALA A 37 6.52 -1.83 21.03
C ALA A 37 7.60 -1.72 19.93
N VAL A 38 8.44 -2.75 19.79
CA VAL A 38 9.46 -2.82 18.72
C VAL A 38 8.81 -2.85 17.34
N ARG A 39 7.73 -3.62 17.16
CA ARG A 39 6.98 -3.66 15.89
C ARG A 39 6.44 -2.30 15.50
N ARG A 40 5.82 -1.57 16.44
CA ARG A 40 5.33 -0.21 16.18
C ARG A 40 6.47 0.74 15.80
N GLN A 41 7.59 0.68 16.52
CA GLN A 41 8.74 1.52 16.21
C GLN A 41 9.28 1.22 14.80
N ALA A 42 9.33 -0.05 14.41
CA ALA A 42 9.73 -0.45 13.07
C ALA A 42 8.76 0.09 11.99
N GLN A 43 7.45 0.03 12.24
CA GLN A 43 6.44 0.59 11.32
C GLN A 43 6.59 2.11 11.15
N ILE A 44 6.85 2.85 12.23
CA ILE A 44 7.08 4.30 12.18
C ILE A 44 8.34 4.62 11.35
N ILE A 45 9.43 3.87 11.55
CA ILE A 45 10.66 4.02 10.77
C ILE A 45 10.38 3.76 9.29
N GLN A 46 9.66 2.69 8.98
CA GLN A 46 9.28 2.35 7.61
C GLN A 46 8.39 3.43 6.97
N LEU A 47 7.46 4.00 7.72
CA LEU A 47 6.62 5.11 7.24
C LEU A 47 7.48 6.32 6.85
N ARG A 48 8.44 6.71 7.70
CA ARG A 48 9.35 7.82 7.42
C ARG A 48 10.24 7.56 6.22
N GLN A 49 10.71 6.32 6.05
CA GLN A 49 11.47 5.92 4.86
C GLN A 49 10.63 6.02 3.59
N ASN A 50 9.38 5.56 3.63
CA ASN A 50 8.45 5.66 2.50
C ASN A 50 8.18 7.12 2.12
N LEU A 51 7.98 8.02 3.09
CA LEU A 51 7.80 9.45 2.85
C LEU A 51 9.06 10.09 2.22
N ALA A 52 10.24 9.76 2.74
CA ALA A 52 11.50 10.24 2.18
C ALA A 52 11.71 9.76 0.74
N GLU A 53 11.37 8.51 0.44
CA GLU A 53 11.45 7.96 -0.91
C GLU A 53 10.40 8.59 -1.83
N ALA A 54 9.17 8.81 -1.36
CA ALA A 54 8.13 9.50 -2.12
C ALA A 54 8.57 10.93 -2.51
N LYS A 55 9.21 11.66 -1.59
CA LYS A 55 9.82 12.98 -1.89
C LYS A 55 10.92 12.88 -2.95
N LYS A 56 11.76 11.85 -2.90
CA LYS A 56 12.81 11.62 -3.93
C LYS A 56 12.20 11.30 -5.30
N ILE A 57 11.14 10.49 -5.35
CA ILE A 57 10.43 10.17 -6.61
C ILE A 57 9.76 11.44 -7.15
N LYS A 58 9.11 12.22 -6.28
CA LYS A 58 8.51 13.51 -6.64
C LYS A 58 9.52 14.47 -7.26
N ALA A 59 10.73 14.54 -6.70
CA ALA A 59 11.81 15.36 -7.25
C ALA A 59 12.26 14.93 -8.66
N LYS A 60 11.99 13.70 -9.08
CA LYS A 60 12.25 13.20 -10.43
C LYS A 60 11.11 13.53 -11.42
N GLY A 61 9.98 14.06 -10.94
CA GLY A 61 8.83 14.41 -11.77
C GLY A 61 7.92 13.24 -12.17
N ASP A 62 8.09 12.06 -11.56
CA ASP A 62 7.20 10.92 -11.82
C ASP A 62 5.98 10.98 -10.90
N ALA A 63 4.94 11.69 -11.35
CA ALA A 63 3.71 11.87 -10.58
C ALA A 63 2.97 10.54 -10.30
N THR A 64 3.06 9.56 -11.21
CA THR A 64 2.41 8.24 -11.07
C THR A 64 3.08 7.43 -9.96
N ALA A 65 4.40 7.31 -10.01
CA ALA A 65 5.16 6.62 -8.96
C ALA A 65 5.06 7.38 -7.63
N THR A 66 5.03 8.71 -7.67
CA THR A 66 4.83 9.55 -6.48
C THR A 66 3.48 9.26 -5.81
N ALA A 67 2.39 9.26 -6.58
CA ALA A 67 1.05 8.97 -6.06
C ALA A 67 1.00 7.59 -5.42
N LYS A 68 1.54 6.56 -6.08
CA LYS A 68 1.59 5.20 -5.54
C LYS A 68 2.39 5.13 -4.23
N LYS A 69 3.57 5.76 -4.18
CA LYS A 69 4.42 5.70 -2.99
C LYS A 69 3.78 6.41 -1.78
N TYR A 70 3.08 7.52 -2.00
CA TYR A 70 2.32 8.16 -0.94
C TYR A 70 1.07 7.35 -0.55
N GLU A 71 0.40 6.69 -1.49
CA GLU A 71 -0.71 5.77 -1.20
C GLU A 71 -0.26 4.60 -0.29
N ASP A 72 0.91 4.03 -0.55
CA ASP A 72 1.54 3.02 0.31
C ASP A 72 1.81 3.57 1.72
N ALA A 73 2.28 4.82 1.82
CA ALA A 73 2.51 5.50 3.09
C ALA A 73 1.20 5.78 3.86
N VAL A 74 0.15 6.21 3.17
CA VAL A 74 -1.20 6.39 3.75
C VAL A 74 -1.70 5.05 4.30
N THR A 75 -1.60 3.97 3.51
CA THR A 75 -2.02 2.62 3.93
C THR A 75 -1.27 2.15 5.17
N LEU A 76 0.06 2.30 5.20
CA LEU A 76 0.86 1.94 6.37
C LEU A 76 0.47 2.76 7.62
N SER A 77 0.17 4.05 7.45
CA SER A 77 -0.22 4.94 8.54
C SER A 77 -1.56 4.57 9.20
N GLN A 78 -2.44 3.83 8.51
CA GLN A 78 -3.71 3.38 9.07
C GLN A 78 -3.52 2.27 10.12
N GLY A 79 -2.45 1.48 10.00
CA GLY A 79 -2.12 0.40 10.93
C GLY A 79 -1.38 0.86 12.19
N ILE A 80 -1.00 2.13 12.29
CA ILE A 80 -0.23 2.68 13.42
C ILE A 80 -1.16 3.49 14.32
N ALA A 81 -1.28 3.08 15.58
CA ALA A 81 -2.33 3.56 16.49
C ALA A 81 -2.15 5.00 16.99
N ALA A 82 -0.92 5.48 17.19
CA ALA A 82 -0.67 6.81 17.78
C ALA A 82 0.71 7.38 17.42
N ASN A 83 0.87 8.70 17.62
CA ASN A 83 2.12 9.46 17.50
C ASN A 83 2.67 9.57 16.06
N ILE A 84 1.78 9.61 15.07
CA ILE A 84 2.15 9.75 13.65
C ILE A 84 1.24 10.73 12.89
N GLU A 85 0.57 11.63 13.60
CA GLU A 85 -0.39 12.57 13.02
C GLU A 85 0.27 13.45 11.95
N VAL A 86 1.54 13.84 12.18
CA VAL A 86 2.35 14.61 11.25
C VAL A 86 2.68 13.80 10.00
N GLU A 87 3.21 12.59 10.16
CA GLU A 87 3.55 11.71 9.03
C GLU A 87 2.31 11.29 8.23
N ARG A 88 1.18 11.06 8.89
CA ARG A 88 -0.10 10.74 8.26
C ARG A 88 -0.62 11.92 7.44
N ALA A 89 -0.60 13.12 8.01
CA ALA A 89 -1.02 14.34 7.29
C ALA A 89 -0.10 14.61 6.09
N GLU A 90 1.22 14.40 6.24
CA GLU A 90 2.17 14.51 5.15
C GLU A 90 1.88 13.48 4.04
N ALA A 91 1.60 12.23 4.41
CA ALA A 91 1.27 11.18 3.45
C ALA A 91 0.02 11.51 2.64
N GLN A 92 -1.05 11.95 3.31
CA GLN A 92 -2.31 12.35 2.68
C GLN A 92 -2.12 13.56 1.77
N ALA A 93 -1.47 14.62 2.26
CA ALA A 93 -1.19 15.81 1.45
C ALA A 93 -0.34 15.48 0.21
N GLY A 94 0.68 14.62 0.36
CA GLY A 94 1.51 14.15 -0.74
C GLY A 94 0.75 13.33 -1.78
N HIS A 95 -0.10 12.40 -1.32
CA HIS A 95 -0.97 11.59 -2.17
C HIS A 95 -1.96 12.45 -2.95
N ALA A 96 -2.67 13.36 -2.26
CA ALA A 96 -3.60 14.30 -2.85
C ALA A 96 -2.95 15.16 -3.93
N ALA A 97 -1.81 15.77 -3.62
CA ALA A 97 -1.09 16.62 -4.56
C ALA A 97 -0.70 15.85 -5.84
N ALA A 98 -0.16 14.63 -5.70
CA ALA A 98 0.25 13.82 -6.84
C ALA A 98 -0.94 13.37 -7.70
N ARG A 99 -2.05 12.96 -7.07
CA ARG A 99 -3.28 12.58 -7.78
C ARG A 99 -3.89 13.77 -8.53
N LEU A 100 -3.93 14.94 -7.90
CA LEU A 100 -4.43 16.16 -8.55
C LEU A 100 -3.51 16.65 -9.67
N GLU A 101 -2.20 16.44 -9.56
CA GLU A 101 -1.26 16.70 -10.65
C GLU A 101 -1.56 15.81 -11.87
N LEU A 102 -1.75 14.50 -11.67
CA LEU A 102 -2.15 13.57 -12.72
C LEU A 102 -3.51 13.95 -13.32
N ALA A 103 -4.47 14.31 -12.47
CA ALA A 103 -5.80 14.72 -12.93
C ALA A 103 -5.75 15.99 -13.78
N ARG A 104 -4.98 17.00 -13.36
CA ARG A 104 -4.76 18.23 -14.14
C ARG A 104 -4.03 17.96 -15.46
N ALA A 105 -3.05 17.06 -15.46
CA ALA A 105 -2.36 16.65 -16.70
C ALA A 105 -3.32 15.98 -17.69
N ALA A 106 -4.18 15.07 -17.23
CA ALA A 106 -5.20 14.43 -18.05
C ALA A 106 -6.24 15.46 -18.57
N GLN A 107 -6.71 16.36 -17.70
CA GLN A 107 -7.66 17.41 -18.08
C GLN A 107 -7.08 18.37 -19.14
N LYS A 108 -5.79 18.72 -19.04
CA LYS A 108 -5.08 19.53 -20.07
C LYS A 108 -5.02 18.83 -21.42
N GLN A 109 -4.97 17.50 -21.43
CA GLN A 109 -5.03 16.68 -22.64
C GLN A 109 -6.48 16.43 -23.10
N ASN A 110 -7.46 17.12 -22.50
CA ASN A 110 -8.89 16.93 -22.71
C ASN A 110 -9.39 15.50 -22.40
N ASN A 111 -8.58 14.70 -21.68
CA ASN A 111 -8.95 13.39 -21.20
C ASN A 111 -9.67 13.51 -19.85
N LEU A 112 -10.93 13.96 -19.92
CA LEU A 112 -11.75 14.20 -18.72
C LEU A 112 -12.12 12.91 -17.98
N ILE A 113 -12.11 11.76 -18.67
CA ILE A 113 -12.37 10.45 -18.06
C ILE A 113 -11.21 10.05 -17.15
N GLU A 114 -9.97 10.17 -17.64
CA GLU A 114 -8.80 9.87 -16.82
C GLU A 114 -8.65 10.88 -15.67
N ALA A 115 -8.96 12.16 -15.92
CA ALA A 115 -8.99 13.17 -14.86
C ALA A 115 -9.98 12.79 -13.75
N ASP A 116 -11.18 12.32 -14.11
CA ASP A 116 -12.19 11.83 -13.16
C ASP A 116 -11.72 10.57 -12.41
N ALA A 117 -11.06 9.64 -13.11
CA ALA A 117 -10.53 8.43 -12.50
C ALA A 117 -9.48 8.74 -11.42
N GLN A 118 -8.60 9.72 -11.66
CA GLN A 118 -7.58 10.13 -10.68
C GLN A 118 -8.20 10.79 -9.45
N VAL A 119 -9.14 11.73 -9.64
CA VAL A 119 -9.79 12.41 -8.50
C VAL A 119 -10.71 11.46 -7.71
N THR A 120 -11.37 10.52 -8.38
CA THR A 120 -12.19 9.49 -7.72
C THR A 120 -11.35 8.57 -6.84
N ARG A 121 -10.14 8.20 -7.27
CA ARG A 121 -9.19 7.44 -6.44
C ARG A 121 -8.75 8.23 -5.21
N LEU A 122 -8.46 9.53 -5.38
CA LEU A 122 -8.18 10.42 -4.26
C LEU A 122 -9.33 10.44 -3.25
N LEU A 123 -10.55 10.73 -3.71
CA LEU A 123 -11.72 10.86 -2.83
C LEU A 123 -12.15 9.55 -2.17
N ARG A 124 -11.76 8.39 -2.72
CA ARG A 124 -11.96 7.10 -2.04
C ARG A 124 -11.14 6.98 -0.76
N GLY A 125 -9.89 7.46 -0.77
CA GLY A 125 -9.03 7.47 0.41
C GLY A 125 -9.23 8.70 1.31
N GLU A 126 -9.58 9.83 0.71
CA GLU A 126 -9.72 11.13 1.38
C GLU A 126 -11.05 11.80 0.99
N PRO A 127 -12.20 11.28 1.49
CA PRO A 127 -13.52 11.72 1.03
C PRO A 127 -13.86 13.18 1.35
N LYS A 128 -13.14 13.79 2.30
CA LYS A 128 -13.31 15.19 2.71
C LYS A 128 -12.27 16.12 2.09
N ASN A 129 -11.48 15.65 1.12
CA ASN A 129 -10.47 16.48 0.46
C ASN A 129 -11.15 17.57 -0.38
N ALA A 130 -11.07 18.81 0.08
CA ALA A 130 -11.75 19.95 -0.54
C ALA A 130 -11.27 20.22 -1.98
N GLU A 131 -9.96 20.11 -2.25
CA GLU A 131 -9.41 20.28 -3.60
C GLU A 131 -9.90 19.18 -4.55
N GLY A 132 -9.94 17.93 -4.08
CA GLY A 132 -10.49 16.81 -4.86
C GLY A 132 -11.96 17.01 -5.22
N LEU A 133 -12.79 17.44 -4.25
CA LEU A 133 -14.21 17.69 -4.49
C LEU A 133 -14.41 18.83 -5.50
N ALA A 134 -13.67 19.93 -5.35
CA ALA A 134 -13.74 21.06 -6.27
C ALA A 134 -13.29 20.66 -7.69
N PHE A 135 -12.18 19.94 -7.82
CA PHE A 135 -11.68 19.46 -9.10
C PHE A 135 -12.69 18.53 -9.78
N LYS A 136 -13.31 17.62 -9.03
CA LYS A 136 -14.33 16.71 -9.57
C LYS A 136 -15.53 17.49 -10.13
N ALA A 137 -16.06 18.44 -9.37
CA ALA A 137 -17.18 19.27 -9.82
C ALA A 137 -16.84 20.03 -11.13
N GLU A 138 -15.64 20.58 -11.24
CA GLU A 138 -15.18 21.25 -12.45
C GLU A 138 -15.07 20.29 -13.64
N ASN A 139 -14.51 19.10 -13.43
CA ASN A 139 -14.35 18.10 -14.47
C ASN A 139 -15.71 17.56 -14.99
N ASP A 140 -16.66 17.38 -14.07
CA ASP A 140 -18.03 16.93 -14.40
C ASP A 140 -18.75 17.99 -15.26
N LEU A 141 -18.61 19.28 -14.93
CA LEU A 141 -19.13 20.39 -15.74
C LEU A 141 -18.54 20.41 -17.15
N ARG A 142 -17.21 20.26 -17.28
CA ARG A 142 -16.54 20.18 -18.59
C ARG A 142 -17.04 19.00 -19.40
N THR A 143 -17.25 17.85 -18.77
CA THR A 143 -17.76 16.63 -19.42
C THR A 143 -19.18 16.82 -19.93
N ALA A 144 -20.06 17.43 -19.14
CA ALA A 144 -21.43 17.73 -19.56
C ALA A 144 -21.47 18.71 -20.75
N ASN A 145 -20.64 19.74 -20.72
CA ASN A 145 -20.54 20.73 -21.80
C ASN A 145 -20.05 20.13 -23.13
N LEU A 146 -19.18 19.12 -23.10
CA LEU A 146 -18.77 18.41 -24.31
C LEU A 146 -19.89 17.53 -24.88
N ARG A 147 -20.64 16.83 -24.02
CA ARG A 147 -21.77 16.00 -24.45
C ARG A 147 -22.88 16.81 -25.11
N GLY A 148 -23.17 18.01 -24.61
CA GLY A 148 -24.18 18.91 -25.20
C GLY A 148 -23.81 19.50 -26.57
N LYS A 149 -22.57 19.31 -27.04
CA LYS A 149 -22.07 19.84 -28.33
C LYS A 149 -21.96 18.79 -29.44
N VAL A 150 -22.20 17.51 -29.16
CA VAL A 150 -22.21 16.46 -30.18
C VAL A 150 -23.67 16.28 -30.65
N PRO A 151 -24.02 16.68 -31.89
CA PRO A 151 -25.37 16.46 -32.40
C PRO A 151 -25.65 14.96 -32.52
N SER A 152 -26.87 14.56 -32.15
CA SER A 152 -27.39 13.19 -32.21
C SER A 152 -27.61 12.72 -33.63
#